data_AF-A0A3D5PY60-F1
#
_entry.id   AF-A0A3D5PY60-F1
#
_cell.length_a   1.000
_cell.length_b   1.000
_cell.length_c   1.000
_cell.angle_alpha   90.00
_cell.angle_beta   90.00
_cell.angle_gamma   90.00
#
_symmetry.space_group_name_H-M   'P 1'
#
loop_
_entity.id
_entity.type
_entity.pdbx_description
1 polymer ?
#
loop_
_entity_poly.entity_id
_entity_poly.type
_entity_poly.pdbx_seq_one_letter_code
_entity_poly.pdbx_strand_id
1 'polypeptide(L)'
;GEGWAKSILFSDRVRDQFASFFNRQDTLALGVCNGCQMLSNLHELIPGSEGWPRFVRNQSEQFEARLVMAEVCPSPSAFLDGMAGSRMPIAVAHGEGRAE
;
A
#
# COMPACT_ATOMS: atom_id res chain seq x y z
N GLY A 1 -4.66 -8.56 -2.57
CA GLY A 1 -3.20 -8.58 -2.80
C GLY A 1 -2.47 -9.83 -2.31
N GLU A 2 -3.08 -10.66 -1.45
CA GLU A 2 -2.37 -11.75 -0.78
C GLU A 2 -1.73 -12.79 -1.70
N GLY A 3 -2.45 -13.28 -2.72
CA GLY A 3 -1.90 -14.30 -3.62
C GLY A 3 -0.64 -13.83 -4.35
N TRP A 4 -0.61 -12.56 -4.74
CA TRP A 4 0.56 -11.93 -5.36
C TRP A 4 1.72 -11.85 -4.36
N ALA A 5 1.48 -11.32 -3.16
CA ALA A 5 2.50 -11.24 -2.12
C ALA A 5 3.05 -12.63 -1.74
N LYS A 6 2.18 -13.62 -1.52
CA LYS A 6 2.59 -15.01 -1.21
C LYS A 6 3.43 -15.63 -2.33
N SER A 7 3.12 -15.36 -3.59
CA SER A 7 3.94 -15.84 -4.71
C SER A 7 5.36 -15.26 -4.69
N ILE A 8 5.52 -14.00 -4.24
CA ILE A 8 6.83 -13.38 -4.03
C ILE A 8 7.53 -14.03 -2.84
N LEU A 9 6.84 -14.16 -1.70
CA LEU A 9 7.42 -14.67 -0.45
C LEU A 9 7.84 -16.15 -0.53
N PHE A 10 7.10 -16.98 -1.27
CA PHE A 10 7.39 -18.41 -1.41
C PHE A 10 8.44 -18.75 -2.47
N SER A 11 8.94 -17.75 -3.21
CA SER A 11 10.06 -17.92 -4.12
C SER A 11 11.27 -17.19 -3.57
N ASP A 12 12.23 -17.91 -2.97
CA ASP A 12 13.43 -17.31 -2.36
C ASP A 12 14.13 -16.32 -3.30
N ARG A 13 14.30 -16.70 -4.57
CA ARG A 13 14.90 -15.82 -5.59
C ARG A 13 14.15 -14.50 -5.76
N VAL A 14 12.82 -14.53 -5.80
CA VAL A 14 12.00 -13.33 -6.02
C VAL A 14 11.92 -12.53 -4.73
N ARG A 15 11.72 -13.20 -3.59
CA ARG A 15 11.77 -12.59 -2.25
C ARG A 15 13.05 -11.77 -2.06
N ASP A 16 14.22 -12.35 -2.37
CA ASP A 16 15.52 -11.68 -2.24
C ASP A 16 15.65 -10.46 -3.16
N GLN A 17 15.08 -10.53 -4.38
CA GLN A 17 15.06 -9.38 -5.30
C GLN A 17 14.24 -8.22 -4.74
N PHE A 18 13.05 -8.49 -4.19
CA PHE A 18 12.21 -7.46 -3.57
C PHE A 18 12.86 -6.90 -2.29
N ALA A 19 13.39 -7.76 -1.42
CA ALA A 19 14.09 -7.34 -0.21
C ALA A 19 15.31 -6.46 -0.55
N SER A 20 16.12 -6.86 -1.53
CA SER A 20 17.26 -6.07 -2.01
C SER A 20 16.81 -4.71 -2.56
N PHE A 21 15.73 -4.67 -3.33
CA PHE A 21 15.17 -3.43 -3.84
C PHE A 21 14.74 -2.50 -2.70
N PHE A 22 13.98 -2.98 -1.71
CA PHE A 22 13.49 -2.13 -0.61
C PHE A 22 14.57 -1.67 0.38
N ASN A 23 15.71 -2.38 0.47
CA ASN A 23 16.81 -1.99 1.34
C ASN A 23 17.74 -0.93 0.73
N ARG A 24 17.61 -0.66 -0.57
CA ARG A 24 18.36 0.40 -1.24
C ARG A 24 17.87 1.77 -0.79
N GLN A 25 18.82 2.69 -0.58
CA GLN A 25 18.54 4.05 -0.11
C GLN A 25 18.17 5.02 -1.25
N ASP A 26 18.23 4.56 -2.51
CA ASP A 26 18.03 5.35 -3.74
C ASP A 26 16.80 4.90 -4.55
N THR A 27 15.89 4.14 -3.93
CA THR A 27 14.69 3.61 -4.58
C THR A 27 13.41 4.20 -3.99
N LEU A 28 12.41 4.39 -4.85
CA LEU A 28 11.05 4.76 -4.45
C LEU A 28 10.07 3.67 -4.91
N ALA A 29 9.07 3.39 -4.08
CA ALA A 29 8.02 2.41 -4.37
C ALA A 29 6.64 2.99 -4.09
N LEU A 30 5.67 2.70 -4.94
CA LEU A 30 4.27 3.10 -4.78
C LEU A 30 3.35 1.90 -5.04
N GLY A 31 2.48 1.59 -4.10
CA GLY A 31 1.42 0.60 -4.26
C GLY A 31 0.05 1.27 -4.27
N VAL A 32 -0.75 1.02 -5.32
CA VAL A 32 -2.11 1.58 -5.45
C VAL A 32 -3.14 0.45 -5.47
N CYS A 33 -4.22 0.57 -4.69
CA CYS A 33 -5.29 -0.42 -4.59
C CYS A 33 -4.76 -1.85 -4.35
N ASN A 34 -4.84 -2.75 -5.32
CA ASN A 34 -4.31 -4.12 -5.18
C ASN A 34 -2.80 -4.15 -4.93
N GLY A 35 -2.05 -3.17 -5.46
CA GLY A 35 -0.62 -3.00 -5.17
C GLY A 35 -0.37 -2.56 -3.73
N CYS A 36 -1.23 -1.70 -3.16
CA CYS A 36 -1.16 -1.33 -1.74
C CYS A 36 -1.38 -2.58 -0.85
N GLN A 37 -2.39 -3.39 -1.16
CA GLN A 37 -2.65 -4.64 -0.47
C GLN A 37 -1.49 -5.65 -0.63
N MET A 38 -0.82 -5.68 -1.78
CA MET A 38 0.33 -6.56 -1.99
C MET A 38 1.50 -6.11 -1.12
N LEU A 39 1.85 -4.81 -1.14
CA LEU A 39 2.93 -4.26 -0.32
C LEU A 39 2.66 -4.40 1.17
N SER A 40 1.42 -4.20 1.63
CA SER A 40 1.06 -4.42 3.05
C SER A 40 1.28 -5.88 3.50
N ASN A 41 1.17 -6.84 2.58
CA ASN A 41 1.48 -8.24 2.85
C ASN A 41 2.97 -8.58 2.69
N LEU A 42 3.79 -7.68 2.13
CA LEU A 42 5.25 -7.79 2.05
C LEU A 42 5.97 -6.97 3.14
N HIS A 43 5.26 -6.52 4.18
CA HIS A 43 5.83 -5.65 5.21
C HIS A 43 7.13 -6.20 5.82
N GLU A 44 7.29 -7.52 5.96
CA GLU A 44 8.54 -8.13 6.44
C GLU A 44 9.78 -7.84 5.57
N LEU A 45 9.60 -7.46 4.30
CA LEU A 45 10.68 -7.12 3.38
C LEU A 45 10.95 -5.61 3.28
N ILE A 46 10.08 -4.77 3.86
CA ILE A 46 10.07 -3.31 3.68
C ILE A 46 10.50 -2.64 5.00
N PRO A 47 11.70 -2.01 5.06
CA PRO A 47 12.15 -1.31 6.26
C PRO A 47 11.18 -0.20 6.71
N GLY A 48 10.91 -0.11 8.01
CA GLY A 48 10.05 0.94 8.60
C GLY A 48 8.54 0.72 8.40
N SER A 49 8.12 -0.49 8.03
CA SER A 49 6.71 -0.85 7.80
C SER A 49 6.05 -1.61 8.96
N GLU A 50 6.67 -1.67 10.14
CA GLU A 50 6.20 -2.46 11.29
C GLU A 50 4.81 -2.02 11.77
N GLY A 51 4.44 -0.75 11.54
CA GLY A 51 3.14 -0.18 11.89
C GLY A 51 2.10 -0.20 10.76
N TRP A 52 2.37 -0.85 9.62
CA TRP A 52 1.42 -0.86 8.50
C TRP A 52 0.21 -1.76 8.80
N PRO A 53 -1.02 -1.30 8.51
CA PRO A 53 -2.22 -2.11 8.70
C PRO A 53 -2.34 -3.18 7.61
N ARG A 54 -3.24 -4.13 7.84
CA ARG A 54 -3.74 -5.00 6.78
C ARG A 54 -4.96 -4.37 6.13
N PHE A 55 -5.21 -4.72 4.88
CA PHE A 55 -6.40 -4.28 4.15
C PHE A 55 -7.33 -5.47 3.94
N VAL A 56 -8.51 -5.37 4.52
CA VAL A 56 -9.52 -6.44 4.57
C VAL A 56 -10.84 -5.97 3.99
N ARG A 57 -11.82 -6.88 3.93
CA ARG A 57 -13.15 -6.62 3.38
C ARG A 57 -13.78 -5.36 4.00
N ASN A 58 -14.37 -4.54 3.14
CA ASN A 58 -15.07 -3.32 3.55
C ASN A 58 -16.16 -3.65 4.58
N GLN A 59 -16.43 -2.72 5.52
CA GLN A 59 -17.51 -2.89 6.50
C GLN A 59 -18.90 -3.02 5.85
N SER A 60 -19.10 -2.43 4.67
CA SER A 60 -20.34 -2.58 3.89
C SER A 60 -20.50 -3.97 3.27
N GLU A 61 -19.45 -4.80 3.32
CA GLU A 61 -19.36 -6.11 2.66
C GLU A 61 -19.52 -6.08 1.14
N GLN A 62 -19.52 -4.89 0.53
CA GLN A 62 -19.71 -4.66 -0.91
C GLN A 62 -18.46 -4.02 -1.54
N PHE A 63 -18.39 -4.13 -2.87
CA PHE A 63 -17.45 -3.34 -3.66
C PHE A 63 -17.91 -1.88 -3.72
N GLU A 64 -17.00 -0.95 -3.46
CA GLU A 64 -17.30 0.49 -3.47
C GLU A 64 -16.59 1.16 -4.63
N ALA A 65 -17.37 1.70 -5.58
CA ALA A 65 -16.91 2.55 -6.67
C ALA A 65 -17.40 3.99 -6.42
N ARG A 66 -16.52 4.87 -5.95
CA ARG A 66 -16.89 6.21 -5.47
C ARG A 66 -15.87 7.25 -5.90
N LEU A 67 -16.30 8.51 -5.91
CA LEU A 67 -15.42 9.66 -5.87
C LEU A 67 -15.48 10.23 -4.45
N VAL A 68 -14.38 10.17 -3.70
CA VAL A 68 -14.34 10.59 -2.30
C VAL A 68 -13.46 11.82 -2.14
N MET A 69 -13.85 12.74 -1.27
CA MET A 69 -12.94 13.81 -0.84
C MET A 69 -11.93 13.24 0.15
N ALA A 70 -10.64 13.42 -0.15
CA ALA A 70 -9.55 13.04 0.74
C ALA A 70 -8.71 14.27 1.12
N GLU A 71 -8.15 14.24 2.32
CA GLU A 71 -7.16 15.21 2.80
C GLU A 71 -5.78 14.55 2.82
N VAL A 72 -4.75 15.25 2.33
CA VAL A 72 -3.37 14.81 2.46
C VAL A 72 -2.84 15.19 3.84
N CYS A 73 -2.68 14.21 4.72
CA CYS A 73 -2.07 14.42 6.04
C CYS A 73 -0.54 14.57 5.95
N PRO A 74 0.10 15.30 6.87
CA PRO A 74 1.56 15.34 6.99
C PRO A 74 2.14 13.93 7.20
N SER A 75 3.18 13.58 6.45
CA SER A 75 3.85 12.28 6.52
C SER A 75 5.27 12.36 5.93
N PRO A 76 6.15 11.38 6.15
CA PRO A 76 7.47 11.33 5.51
C PRO A 76 7.43 10.90 4.02
N SER A 77 6.25 10.84 3.38
CA SER A 77 6.12 10.36 1.99
C SER A 77 6.71 11.35 0.99
N ALA A 78 7.75 10.93 0.25
CA ALA A 78 8.34 11.72 -0.83
C ALA A 78 7.36 11.99 -1.99
N PHE A 79 6.35 11.14 -2.20
CA PHE A 79 5.34 11.33 -3.25
C PHE A 79 4.33 12.43 -2.93
N LEU A 80 4.20 12.81 -1.65
CA LEU A 80 3.21 13.76 -1.16
C LEU A 80 3.86 15.03 -0.62
N ASP A 81 5.14 15.24 -0.91
CA ASP A 81 5.86 16.44 -0.47
C ASP A 81 5.20 17.71 -1.02
N GLY A 82 5.09 18.73 -0.17
CA GLY A 82 4.39 19.98 -0.49
C GLY A 82 2.85 19.89 -0.63
N MET A 83 2.24 18.71 -0.48
CA MET A 83 0.78 18.54 -0.65
C MET A 83 -0.03 18.56 0.66
N ALA A 84 0.64 18.53 1.83
CA ALA A 84 -0.03 18.46 3.13
C ALA A 84 -1.09 19.56 3.32
N GLY A 85 -2.27 19.17 3.80
CA GLY A 85 -3.43 20.05 3.98
C GLY A 85 -4.30 20.22 2.73
N SER A 86 -3.86 19.76 1.56
CA SER A 86 -4.69 19.78 0.34
C SER A 86 -5.89 18.85 0.48
N ARG A 87 -7.05 19.30 -0.01
CA ARG A 87 -8.29 18.53 -0.05
C ARG A 87 -8.79 18.42 -1.48
N MET A 88 -8.93 17.20 -1.98
CA MET A 88 -9.31 16.97 -3.37
C MET A 88 -10.09 15.67 -3.54
N PRO A 89 -10.94 15.56 -4.57
CA PRO A 89 -11.63 14.32 -4.87
C PRO A 89 -10.64 13.29 -5.46
N ILE A 90 -10.75 12.04 -5.04
CA ILE A 90 -9.97 10.91 -5.57
C ILE A 90 -10.87 9.70 -5.86
N ALA A 91 -10.55 8.98 -6.93
CA ALA A 91 -11.27 7.79 -7.32
C ALA A 91 -11.02 6.63 -6.34
N VAL A 92 -12.09 5.97 -5.93
CA VAL A 92 -12.10 4.79 -5.07
C VAL A 92 -12.81 3.66 -5.81
N ALA A 93 -12.18 2.49 -5.83
CA ALA A 93 -12.70 1.29 -6.49
C ALA A 93 -12.14 0.03 -5.80
N HIS A 94 -12.73 -0.38 -4.68
CA HIS A 94 -12.27 -1.56 -3.93
C HIS A 94 -13.37 -2.26 -3.10
N GLY A 95 -13.23 -3.57 -2.91
CA GLY A 95 -14.02 -4.38 -1.97
C GLY A 95 -13.29 -4.74 -0.66
N GLU A 96 -11.98 -4.54 -0.63
CA GLU A 96 -11.08 -4.91 0.48
C GLU A 96 -10.12 -3.75 0.80
N GLY A 97 -10.67 -2.58 1.12
CA GLY A 97 -9.88 -1.38 1.42
C GLY A 97 -9.96 -0.91 2.86
N ARG A 98 -10.56 -1.71 3.75
CA ARG A 98 -10.64 -1.38 5.18
C ARG A 98 -9.30 -1.67 5.85
N ALA A 99 -8.71 -0.68 6.52
CA ALA A 99 -7.55 -0.88 7.36
C ALA A 99 -7.92 -1.62 8.66
N GLU A 100 -7.13 -2.63 9.03
CA GLU A 100 -7.23 -3.46 10.24
C GLU A 100 -5.86 -3.68 10.88
#